data_AF-A0A6A3CRE3-F1
#
_entry.id   AF-A0A6A3CRE3-F1
#
_cell.length_a   1.000
_cell.length_b   1.000
_cell.length_c   1.000
_cell.angle_alpha   90.00
_cell.angle_beta   90.00
_cell.angle_gamma   90.00
#
_symmetry.space_group_name_H-M   'P 1'
#
loop_
_entity.id
_entity.type
_entity.pdbx_description
1 polymer ?
#
loop_
_entity_poly.entity_id
_entity_poly.type
_entity_poly.pdbx_seq_one_letter_code
_entity_poly.pdbx_strand_id
1 'polypeptide(L)'
;MLGMHGTVYANYAVDKSDLLLAFGVRFDDRVTGKLEAFASRAKIVHIDIDSAEIGKNKQPHVSVCSDVKLALQGINKILENKGANLNLDYSDWRQELNKQKVEFPLSYKTFGEAIPPQYAIQVLDELTGGNAIISTGVGQHQMWAVSFISTGSLVNG
;
A
#
# COMPACT_ATOMS: atom_id res chain seq x y z
N MET A 1 -2.97 4.08 0.79
CA MET A 1 -3.66 2.92 0.17
C MET A 1 -3.50 3.01 -1.36
N LEU A 2 -3.47 1.89 -2.09
CA LEU A 2 -3.56 1.85 -3.57
C LEU A 2 -4.94 1.33 -4.03
N GLY A 3 -5.30 1.54 -5.28
CA GLY A 3 -6.58 1.13 -5.89
C GLY A 3 -7.48 2.30 -6.29
N MET A 4 -8.77 2.03 -6.51
CA MET A 4 -9.75 2.99 -7.05
C MET A 4 -9.90 4.28 -6.22
N HIS A 5 -9.81 4.16 -4.89
CA HIS A 5 -9.76 5.29 -3.95
C HIS A 5 -8.38 5.43 -3.28
N GLY A 6 -7.36 4.86 -3.91
CA GLY A 6 -5.99 4.95 -3.45
C GLY A 6 -5.37 6.31 -3.72
N THR A 7 -4.20 6.54 -3.15
CA THR A 7 -3.44 7.76 -3.38
C THR A 7 -2.76 7.71 -4.76
N VAL A 8 -2.63 8.86 -5.41
CA VAL A 8 -2.00 8.97 -6.73
C VAL A 8 -0.60 8.38 -6.71
N TYR A 9 0.21 8.75 -5.72
CA TYR A 9 1.58 8.25 -5.56
C TYR A 9 1.68 6.73 -5.31
N ALA A 10 0.66 6.10 -4.70
CA ALA A 10 0.66 4.64 -4.52
C ALA A 10 0.34 3.92 -5.83
N ASN A 11 -0.65 4.42 -6.58
CA ASN A 11 -0.97 3.87 -7.91
C ASN A 11 0.16 4.11 -8.90
N TYR A 12 0.81 5.28 -8.85
CA TYR A 12 2.01 5.60 -9.62
C TYR A 12 3.14 4.61 -9.32
N ALA A 13 3.41 4.35 -8.04
CA ALA A 13 4.45 3.41 -7.63
C ALA A 13 4.27 2.02 -8.24
N VAL A 14 3.02 1.55 -8.35
CA VAL A 14 2.70 0.25 -8.96
C VAL A 14 2.75 0.29 -10.49
N ASP A 15 2.33 1.39 -11.13
CA ASP A 15 2.40 1.54 -12.59
C ASP A 15 3.85 1.62 -13.11
N LYS A 16 4.74 2.21 -12.32
CA LYS A 16 6.14 2.46 -12.68
C LYS A 16 7.13 1.45 -12.11
N SER A 17 6.69 0.51 -11.28
CA SER A 17 7.60 -0.51 -10.75
C SER A 17 8.08 -1.47 -11.83
N ASP A 18 9.30 -1.97 -11.63
CA ASP A 18 9.91 -3.08 -12.37
C ASP A 18 9.82 -4.40 -11.58
N LEU A 19 9.54 -4.33 -10.28
CA LEU A 19 9.29 -5.44 -9.37
C LEU A 19 8.10 -5.13 -8.46
N LEU A 20 7.09 -6.00 -8.46
CA LEU A 20 5.94 -5.93 -7.56
C LEU A 20 5.99 -7.10 -6.57
N LEU A 21 6.14 -6.77 -5.28
CA LEU A 21 6.08 -7.72 -4.18
C LEU A 21 4.66 -7.77 -3.62
N ALA A 22 3.90 -8.80 -4.01
CA ALA A 22 2.51 -9.01 -3.62
C ALA A 22 2.44 -10.04 -2.48
N PHE A 23 2.35 -9.57 -1.24
CA PHE A 23 2.39 -10.40 -0.03
C PHE A 23 1.01 -10.44 0.64
N GLY A 24 0.33 -11.58 0.62
CA GLY A 24 -0.99 -11.78 1.22
C GLY A 24 -2.10 -10.96 0.55
N VAL A 25 -2.07 -10.86 -0.79
CA VAL A 25 -3.04 -10.08 -1.57
C VAL A 25 -3.64 -10.92 -2.69
N ARG A 26 -4.91 -10.64 -3.01
CA ARG A 26 -5.71 -11.41 -3.98
C ARG A 26 -5.96 -10.72 -5.33
N PHE A 27 -5.25 -9.62 -5.61
CA PHE A 27 -5.41 -8.82 -6.84
C PHE A 27 -6.88 -8.52 -7.21
N ASP A 28 -7.66 -8.04 -6.23
CA ASP A 28 -9.07 -7.63 -6.39
C ASP A 28 -9.22 -6.51 -7.45
N ASP A 29 -10.34 -6.48 -8.16
CA ASP A 29 -10.61 -5.50 -9.24
C ASP A 29 -10.65 -4.06 -8.74
N ARG A 30 -11.05 -3.84 -7.47
CA ARG A 30 -11.02 -2.50 -6.84
C ARG A 30 -9.60 -1.97 -6.65
N VAL A 31 -8.61 -2.85 -6.67
CA VAL A 31 -7.19 -2.50 -6.58
C VAL A 31 -6.56 -2.43 -7.97
N THR A 32 -6.85 -3.41 -8.82
CA THR A 32 -6.16 -3.58 -10.10
C THR A 32 -6.77 -2.77 -11.23
N GLY A 33 -8.07 -2.48 -11.18
CA GLY A 33 -8.80 -1.89 -12.30
C GLY A 33 -8.69 -2.78 -13.53
N LYS A 34 -8.09 -2.25 -14.61
CA LYS A 34 -7.81 -3.04 -15.82
C LYS A 34 -6.56 -3.90 -15.62
N LEU A 35 -6.73 -5.21 -15.50
CA LEU A 35 -5.66 -6.17 -15.20
C LEU A 35 -4.48 -6.11 -16.17
N GLU A 36 -4.70 -5.87 -17.46
CA GLU A 36 -3.61 -5.80 -18.44
C GLU A 36 -2.71 -4.58 -18.22
N ALA A 37 -3.28 -3.48 -17.72
CA ALA A 37 -2.54 -2.25 -17.41
C ALA A 37 -1.84 -2.34 -16.05
N PHE A 38 -2.44 -3.05 -15.10
CA PHE A 38 -1.93 -3.16 -13.73
C PHE A 38 -0.53 -3.79 -13.69
N ALA A 39 0.45 -3.04 -13.17
CA ALA A 39 1.85 -3.44 -13.03
C ALA A 39 2.43 -4.06 -14.33
N SER A 40 2.03 -3.51 -15.48
CA SER A 40 2.31 -4.09 -16.81
C SER A 40 3.80 -4.24 -17.14
N ARG A 41 4.67 -3.47 -16.48
CA ARG A 41 6.13 -3.50 -16.65
C ARG A 41 6.87 -4.25 -15.53
N ALA A 42 6.15 -4.72 -14.52
CA ALA A 42 6.77 -5.31 -13.33
C ALA A 42 6.90 -6.82 -13.43
N LYS A 43 8.03 -7.35 -12.94
CA LYS A 43 8.12 -8.73 -12.49
C LYS A 43 7.29 -8.87 -11.21
N ILE A 44 6.45 -9.88 -11.14
CA ILE A 44 5.51 -10.07 -10.03
C ILE A 44 5.98 -11.22 -9.17
N VAL A 45 6.21 -10.97 -7.89
CA VAL A 45 6.42 -11.99 -6.85
C VAL A 45 5.16 -12.07 -6.01
N HIS A 46 4.52 -13.23 -5.95
CA HIS A 46 3.27 -13.42 -5.20
C HIS A 46 3.45 -14.45 -4.10
N ILE A 47 3.24 -14.04 -2.85
CA ILE A 47 3.22 -14.91 -1.68
C ILE A 47 1.80 -14.93 -1.15
N ASP A 48 1.19 -16.12 -1.16
CA ASP A 48 -0.14 -16.34 -0.60
C ASP A 48 -0.20 -17.68 0.12
N ILE A 49 -1.03 -17.80 1.14
CA ILE A 49 -1.25 -19.07 1.84
C ILE A 49 -2.25 -19.94 1.06
N ASP A 50 -3.13 -19.32 0.27
CA ASP A 50 -4.10 -20.00 -0.57
C ASP A 50 -3.54 -20.16 -2.00
N SER A 51 -3.27 -21.41 -2.38
CA SER A 51 -2.79 -21.73 -3.72
C SER A 51 -3.81 -21.38 -4.82
N ALA A 52 -5.10 -21.30 -4.50
CA ALA A 52 -6.15 -20.93 -5.45
C ALA A 52 -6.12 -19.45 -5.85
N GLU A 53 -5.51 -18.58 -5.06
CA GLU A 53 -5.35 -17.16 -5.40
C GLU A 53 -4.09 -16.89 -6.24
N ILE A 54 -3.09 -17.78 -6.20
CA ILE A 54 -1.87 -17.66 -6.97
C ILE A 54 -2.17 -17.90 -8.46
N GLY A 55 -1.96 -16.86 -9.29
CA GLY A 55 -2.20 -16.94 -10.74
C GLY A 55 -3.67 -16.81 -11.15
N LYS A 56 -4.60 -16.59 -10.21
CA LYS A 56 -6.03 -16.47 -10.49
C LYS A 56 -6.38 -15.26 -11.37
N ASN A 57 -5.98 -14.06 -10.95
CA ASN A 57 -6.26 -12.82 -11.66
C ASN A 57 -5.04 -12.26 -12.41
N LYS A 58 -3.83 -12.51 -11.89
CA LYS A 58 -2.58 -12.02 -12.48
C LYS A 58 -1.53 -13.11 -12.35
N GLN A 59 -0.91 -13.47 -13.46
CA GLN A 59 0.13 -14.50 -13.48
C GLN A 59 1.42 -13.96 -12.83
N PRO A 60 1.90 -14.54 -11.72
CA PRO A 60 3.17 -14.13 -11.13
C PRO A 60 4.35 -14.68 -11.93
N HIS A 61 5.48 -13.99 -11.85
CA HIS A 61 6.75 -14.47 -12.39
C HIS A 61 7.44 -15.42 -11.40
N VAL A 62 7.25 -15.18 -10.11
CA VAL A 62 7.69 -16.06 -9.01
C VAL A 62 6.55 -16.14 -8.00
N SER A 63 6.25 -17.34 -7.51
CA SER A 63 5.23 -17.55 -6.49
C SER A 63 5.72 -18.42 -5.35
N VAL A 64 5.26 -18.13 -4.13
CA VAL A 64 5.50 -18.95 -2.94
C VAL A 64 4.16 -19.20 -2.24
N CYS A 65 3.73 -20.46 -2.19
CA CYS A 65 2.56 -20.85 -1.42
C CYS A 65 2.97 -21.08 0.04
N SER A 66 2.77 -20.09 0.92
CA SER A 66 3.23 -20.15 2.31
C SER A 66 2.55 -19.10 3.19
N ASP A 67 2.64 -19.29 4.51
CA ASP A 67 2.43 -18.21 5.46
C ASP A 67 3.44 -17.08 5.18
N VAL A 68 2.93 -15.89 4.85
CA VAL A 68 3.73 -14.70 4.58
C VAL A 68 4.68 -14.38 5.73
N LYS A 69 4.30 -14.65 6.98
CA LYS A 69 5.15 -14.44 8.16
C LYS A 69 6.41 -15.31 8.09
N LEU A 70 6.26 -16.58 7.75
CA LEU A 70 7.38 -17.52 7.62
C LEU A 70 8.26 -17.17 6.42
N ALA A 71 7.65 -16.78 5.30
CA ALA A 71 8.38 -16.34 4.12
C ALA A 71 9.24 -15.11 4.41
N LEU A 72 8.68 -14.09 5.08
CA LEU A 72 9.42 -12.89 5.49
C LEU A 72 10.55 -13.21 6.47
N GLN A 73 10.35 -14.13 7.42
CA GLN A 73 11.43 -14.58 8.30
C GLN A 73 12.59 -15.21 7.53
N GLY A 74 12.30 -16.01 6.51
CA GLY A 74 13.31 -16.60 5.63
C GLY A 74 14.05 -15.54 4.82
N ILE A 75 13.32 -14.60 4.21
CA ILE A 75 13.89 -13.49 3.43
C ILE A 75 14.79 -12.63 4.32
N ASN A 76 14.35 -12.26 5.52
CA ASN A 76 15.13 -11.44 6.46
C ASN A 76 16.44 -12.12 6.83
N LYS A 77 16.44 -13.42 7.17
CA LYS A 77 17.66 -14.17 7.46
C LYS A 77 18.64 -14.16 6.29
N ILE A 78 18.14 -14.26 5.05
CA ILE A 78 18.99 -14.19 3.85
C ILE A 78 19.58 -12.80 3.68
N LEU A 79 18.79 -11.75 3.88
CA LEU A 79 19.24 -10.35 3.78
C LEU A 79 20.28 -10.01 4.86
N GLU A 80 20.06 -10.43 6.11
CA GLU A 80 20.98 -10.25 7.23
C GLU A 80 22.31 -10.97 6.98
N ASN A 81 22.27 -12.23 6.54
CA ASN A 81 23.48 -13.01 6.25
C ASN A 81 24.27 -12.46 5.06
N LYS A 82 23.59 -11.91 4.05
CA LYS A 82 24.26 -11.27 2.91
C LYS A 82 24.78 -9.88 3.25
N GLY A 83 24.15 -9.19 4.21
CA GLY A 83 24.61 -7.93 4.78
C GLY A 83 25.05 -6.91 3.72
N ALA A 84 26.24 -6.33 3.93
CA ALA A 84 26.87 -5.34 3.05
C ALA A 84 27.16 -5.83 1.61
N ASN A 85 27.06 -7.13 1.32
CA ASN A 85 27.30 -7.66 -0.03
C ASN A 85 26.11 -7.41 -0.98
N LEU A 86 24.93 -7.12 -0.44
CA LEU A 86 23.79 -6.63 -1.21
C LEU A 86 23.76 -5.10 -1.10
N ASN A 87 24.33 -4.41 -2.09
CA ASN A 87 24.20 -2.95 -2.20
C ASN A 87 22.78 -2.59 -2.67
N LEU A 88 21.80 -2.70 -1.77
CA LEU A 88 20.39 -2.35 -2.03
C LEU A 88 20.20 -0.85 -1.83
N ASP A 89 20.40 -0.07 -2.90
CA ASP A 89 19.99 1.31 -2.92
C ASP A 89 18.84 1.55 -3.89
N TYR A 90 17.76 2.15 -3.36
CA TYR A 90 16.58 2.57 -4.10
C TYR A 90 16.31 4.07 -3.87
N SER A 91 17.36 4.84 -3.54
CA SER A 91 17.28 6.26 -3.19
C SER A 91 16.63 7.10 -4.29
N ASP A 92 17.07 6.93 -5.54
CA ASP A 92 16.50 7.61 -6.71
C ASP A 92 15.00 7.31 -6.87
N TRP A 93 14.62 6.03 -6.78
CA TRP A 93 13.22 5.62 -6.84
C TRP A 93 12.38 6.20 -5.71
N ARG A 94 12.90 6.17 -4.47
CA ARG A 94 12.25 6.81 -3.31
C ARG A 94 12.11 8.31 -3.51
N GLN A 95 13.09 8.97 -4.12
CA GLN A 95 13.04 10.40 -4.42
C GLN A 95 11.95 10.72 -5.45
N GLU A 96 11.83 9.92 -6.51
CA GLU A 96 10.76 10.03 -7.50
C GLU A 96 9.37 9.90 -6.85
N LEU A 97 9.17 8.89 -6.01
CA LEU A 97 7.91 8.71 -5.28
C LEU A 97 7.62 9.86 -4.32
N ASN A 98 8.64 10.45 -3.70
CA ASN A 98 8.47 11.61 -2.84
C ASN A 98 8.02 12.85 -3.64
N LYS A 99 8.52 13.04 -4.87
CA LYS A 99 8.00 14.10 -5.76
C LYS A 99 6.51 13.91 -6.03
N GLN A 100 6.09 12.68 -6.34
CA GLN A 100 4.67 12.36 -6.56
C GLN A 100 3.80 12.59 -5.32
N LYS A 101 4.32 12.30 -4.11
CA LYS A 101 3.62 12.59 -2.85
C LYS A 101 3.40 14.08 -2.61
N VAL A 102 4.39 14.90 -2.95
CA VAL A 102 4.32 16.37 -2.81
C VAL A 102 3.43 16.99 -3.87
N GLU A 103 3.48 16.49 -5.10
CA GLU A 103 2.68 16.99 -6.22
C GLU A 103 1.20 16.60 -6.08
N PHE A 104 0.92 15.39 -5.59
CA PHE A 104 -0.43 14.84 -5.48
C PHE A 104 -0.77 14.34 -4.06
N PRO A 105 -0.78 15.21 -3.05
CA PRO A 105 -1.17 14.84 -1.70
C PRO A 105 -2.69 14.60 -1.61
N LEU A 106 -3.10 13.89 -0.56
CA LEU A 106 -4.52 13.87 -0.18
C LEU A 106 -4.96 15.28 0.19
N SER A 107 -6.05 15.74 -0.39
CA SER A 107 -6.59 17.09 -0.17
C SER A 107 -8.11 17.07 -0.18
N TYR A 108 -8.70 18.07 0.46
CA TYR A 108 -10.13 18.34 0.46
C TYR A 108 -10.37 19.85 0.50
N LYS A 109 -11.59 20.26 0.18
CA LYS A 109 -12.00 21.67 0.19
C LYS A 109 -12.86 21.95 1.42
N THR A 110 -12.70 23.15 1.97
CA THR A 110 -13.56 23.70 3.03
C THR A 110 -14.47 24.75 2.42
N PHE A 111 -15.76 24.73 2.78
CA PHE A 111 -16.78 25.61 2.21
C PHE A 111 -17.50 26.38 3.32
N GLY A 112 -17.09 27.63 3.54
CA GLY A 112 -17.62 28.46 4.61
C GLY A 112 -17.46 27.76 5.97
N GLU A 113 -18.55 27.74 6.75
CA GLU A 113 -18.60 27.13 8.09
C GLU A 113 -18.99 25.65 8.07
N ALA A 114 -19.18 25.03 6.90
CA ALA A 114 -19.53 23.62 6.81
C ALA A 114 -18.33 22.75 7.18
N ILE A 115 -18.53 21.78 8.09
CA ILE A 115 -17.49 20.87 8.54
C ILE A 115 -17.15 19.87 7.42
N PRO A 116 -15.91 19.86 6.90
CA PRO A 116 -15.48 18.81 5.97
C PRO A 116 -15.41 17.47 6.72
N PRO A 117 -16.01 16.38 6.20
CA PRO A 117 -15.96 15.08 6.88
C PRO A 117 -14.52 14.55 7.00
N GLN A 118 -13.65 14.88 6.04
CA GLN A 118 -12.22 14.57 6.11
C GLN A 118 -11.56 15.25 7.30
N TYR A 119 -11.89 16.52 7.55
CA TYR A 119 -11.38 17.28 8.69
C TYR A 119 -11.83 16.69 10.01
N ALA A 120 -13.12 16.32 10.14
CA ALA A 120 -13.61 15.65 11.35
C ALA A 120 -12.84 14.37 11.68
N ILE A 121 -12.45 13.60 10.66
CA ILE A 121 -11.66 12.38 10.81
C ILE A 121 -10.21 12.70 11.20
N GLN A 122 -9.59 13.71 10.60
CA GLN A 122 -8.25 14.14 10.99
C GLN A 122 -8.19 14.61 12.45
N VAL A 123 -9.18 15.39 12.89
CA VAL A 123 -9.29 15.82 14.29
C VAL A 123 -9.43 14.62 15.23
N LEU A 124 -10.23 13.61 14.85
CA LEU A 124 -10.32 12.36 15.62
C LEU A 124 -8.96 11.64 15.69
N ASP A 125 -8.25 11.54 14.59
CA ASP A 125 -6.92 10.91 14.51
C ASP A 125 -5.91 11.62 15.42
N GLU A 126 -5.84 12.95 15.34
CA GLU A 126 -4.97 13.80 16.17
C GLU A 126 -5.28 13.63 17.67
N LEU A 127 -6.57 13.69 18.06
CA LEU A 127 -6.99 13.58 19.45
C LEU A 127 -6.79 12.18 20.05
N THR A 128 -6.80 11.14 19.20
CA THR A 128 -6.55 9.75 19.62
C THR A 128 -5.09 9.33 19.47
N GLY A 129 -4.25 10.20 18.90
CA GLY A 129 -2.86 9.90 18.57
C GLY A 129 -2.71 8.71 17.62
N GLY A 130 -3.69 8.46 16.75
CA GLY A 130 -3.72 7.32 15.83
C GLY A 130 -3.83 5.94 16.48
N ASN A 131 -4.20 5.86 17.77
CA ASN A 131 -4.26 4.60 18.53
C ASN A 131 -5.69 4.06 18.73
N ALA A 132 -6.69 4.72 18.17
CA ALA A 132 -8.08 4.27 18.30
C ALA A 132 -8.36 3.03 17.42
N ILE A 133 -9.21 2.15 17.94
CA ILE A 133 -9.84 1.10 17.14
C ILE A 133 -11.02 1.73 16.39
N ILE A 134 -10.97 1.70 15.06
CA ILE A 134 -11.96 2.34 14.20
C ILE A 134 -12.76 1.27 13.44
N SER A 135 -14.08 1.35 13.53
CA SER A 135 -15.01 0.59 12.69
C SER A 135 -15.82 1.56 11.81
N THR A 136 -16.27 1.09 10.65
CA THR A 136 -17.00 1.92 9.69
C THR A 136 -18.15 1.12 9.07
N GLY A 137 -19.22 1.82 8.69
CA GLY A 137 -20.17 1.29 7.71
C GLY A 137 -19.56 1.31 6.28
N VAL A 138 -20.39 1.08 5.27
CA VAL A 138 -19.96 1.15 3.85
C VAL A 138 -20.43 2.45 3.22
N GLY A 139 -19.53 3.18 2.56
CA GLY A 139 -19.85 4.45 1.89
C GLY A 139 -18.66 5.40 1.79
N GLN A 140 -18.92 6.66 1.46
CA GLN A 140 -17.86 7.68 1.35
C GLN A 140 -17.10 7.88 2.67
N HIS A 141 -17.79 7.80 3.82
CA HIS A 141 -17.18 7.90 5.14
C HIS A 141 -16.15 6.79 5.39
N GLN A 142 -16.37 5.59 4.84
CA GLN A 142 -15.40 4.50 4.88
C GLN A 142 -14.10 4.88 4.16
N MET A 143 -14.22 5.46 2.97
CA MET A 143 -13.06 5.85 2.16
C MET A 143 -12.30 7.03 2.79
N TRP A 144 -13.01 7.99 3.39
CA TRP A 144 -12.37 9.08 4.13
C TRP A 144 -11.66 8.56 5.38
N ALA A 145 -12.24 7.63 6.13
CA ALA A 145 -11.58 7.02 7.28
C ALA A 145 -10.26 6.35 6.87
N VAL A 146 -10.26 5.57 5.79
CA VAL A 146 -9.05 4.92 5.27
C VAL A 146 -8.01 5.92 4.74
N SER A 147 -8.45 7.08 4.26
CA SER A 147 -7.55 8.08 3.65
C SER A 147 -6.92 9.02 4.69
N PHE A 148 -7.65 9.37 5.75
CA PHE A 148 -7.28 10.45 6.67
C PHE A 148 -6.94 10.01 8.10
N ILE A 149 -7.10 8.72 8.43
CA ILE A 149 -6.62 8.17 9.71
C ILE A 149 -5.19 7.67 9.53
N SER A 150 -4.30 8.10 10.41
CA SER A 150 -2.95 7.58 10.50
C SER A 150 -3.02 6.19 11.14
N THR A 151 -2.77 5.14 10.36
CA THR A 151 -2.54 3.82 10.95
C THR A 151 -1.19 3.87 11.65
N GLY A 152 -1.20 3.81 12.98
CA GLY A 152 -0.05 3.96 13.86
C GLY A 152 1.28 3.57 13.22
N SER A 153 2.12 4.58 13.00
CA SER A 153 3.53 4.37 12.76
C SER A 153 4.09 3.62 13.98
N LEU A 154 4.30 2.32 13.84
CA LEU A 154 5.31 1.60 14.61
C LEU A 154 6.69 2.11 14.16
N VAL A 155 6.96 3.37 14.46
CA VAL A 155 8.30 3.96 14.50
C VAL A 155 8.51 4.28 15.97
N ASN A 156 8.68 3.22 16.76
CA ASN A 156 9.22 3.31 18.11
C ASN A 156 10.63 2.75 18.07
N GLY A 157 11.62 3.62 18.29
CA GLY A 157 12.98 3.29 18.73
C GLY A 157 13.95 2.94 17.63
#